data_AF-A0A9D8BTZ6-F1
#
_entry.id   AF-A0A9D8BTZ6-F1
#
_cell.length_a   1.000
_cell.length_b   1.000
_cell.length_c   1.000
_cell.angle_alpha   90.00
_cell.angle_beta   90.00
_cell.angle_gamma   90.00
#
_symmetry.space_group_name_H-M   'P 1'
#
loop_
_entity.id
_entity.type
_entity.pdbx_description
1 polymer ?
#
loop_
_entity_poly.entity_id
_entity_poly.type
_entity_poly.pdbx_seq_one_letter_code
_entity_poly.pdbx_strand_id
1 'polypeptide(L)'
;MDSGFGQGNGTAPAESDLNAADRAKVGRLRGLLRWATGLALFLASSALFYSLSPFELRGGDRQWIIPKIGEGVVSFDYHTPLPIVLYQEAYRLWGARGLTAEAIMAVGSALSGGLFVLALLSFSRNPRFWVPCLATGSLMVFWGHVEVHAPSYAFGLWFMLLGIRYARGESRSAWPMCVAWFAACLCHMSNVFYLPALLSLVWQRGGKDVKPSDLTVIALTRSVSVRVSQAVKPIALTAIALSLIFLVAPLLLPSVNYHTLALERLVPLFRLTGPKHRFTLFSWAHVEIVVWFWFLASPLAPIGLVGGFRRGWRDKAWRFLAIASGCALFWTFLWNPDLGLDDWDLFCQCAVPLNVLTGWTLLLGHSDAQQPSLSAPPPSFPETASQEQSQ
;
A
#
# COMPACT_ATOMS: atom_id res chain seq x y z
N MET A 1 28.25 -15.75 52.67
CA MET A 1 27.32 -16.74 52.09
C MET A 1 27.25 -16.46 50.61
N ASP A 2 28.24 -16.98 49.89
CA ASP A 2 28.41 -16.84 48.45
C ASP A 2 27.62 -17.95 47.76
N SER A 3 26.45 -17.62 47.23
CA SER A 3 25.71 -18.53 46.34
C SER A 3 26.22 -18.33 44.91
N GLY A 4 27.16 -19.17 44.52
CA GLY A 4 27.66 -19.29 43.16
C GLY A 4 26.55 -19.71 42.20
N PHE A 5 25.99 -18.74 41.48
CA PHE A 5 25.27 -19.00 40.23
C PHE A 5 26.31 -19.16 39.12
N GLY A 6 26.72 -20.42 38.89
CA GLY A 6 27.47 -20.79 37.69
C GLY A 6 26.63 -20.47 36.46
N GLN A 7 26.95 -19.37 35.79
CA GLN A 7 26.53 -19.14 34.41
C GLN A 7 27.23 -20.17 33.53
N GLY A 8 26.64 -21.34 33.42
CA GLY A 8 26.95 -22.28 32.36
C GLY A 8 26.57 -21.62 31.04
N ASN A 9 27.55 -21.02 30.37
CA ASN A 9 27.49 -20.66 28.95
C ASN A 9 27.40 -21.95 28.13
N GLY A 10 26.27 -22.63 28.21
CA GLY A 10 25.88 -23.67 27.28
C GLY A 10 25.63 -23.00 25.94
N THR A 11 26.69 -22.84 25.15
CA THR A 11 26.56 -22.47 23.74
C THR A 11 25.62 -23.47 23.10
N ALA A 12 24.42 -23.02 22.73
CA ALA A 12 23.50 -23.83 21.96
C ALA A 12 24.28 -24.42 20.77
N PRO A 13 24.18 -25.74 20.51
CA PRO A 13 24.92 -26.36 19.41
C PRO A 13 24.68 -25.57 18.12
N ALA A 14 25.75 -25.32 17.38
CA ALA A 14 25.68 -24.53 16.17
C ALA A 14 24.68 -25.19 15.20
N GLU A 15 23.86 -24.39 14.52
CA GLU A 15 22.85 -24.90 13.54
C GLU A 15 23.47 -25.78 12.44
N SER A 16 24.79 -25.70 12.25
CA SER A 16 25.58 -26.59 11.38
C SER A 16 25.50 -28.05 11.78
N ASP A 17 25.34 -28.34 13.07
CA ASP A 17 25.50 -29.68 13.65
C ASP A 17 24.20 -30.50 13.64
N LEU A 18 23.07 -29.84 13.36
CA LEU A 18 21.80 -30.51 13.15
C LEU A 18 21.82 -31.28 11.82
N ASN A 19 21.35 -32.52 11.84
CA ASN A 19 21.12 -33.26 10.61
C ASN A 19 20.08 -32.54 9.72
N ALA A 20 20.02 -32.90 8.44
CA ALA A 20 19.12 -32.25 7.48
C ALA A 20 17.63 -32.33 7.89
N ALA A 21 17.21 -33.39 8.58
CA ALA A 21 15.84 -33.57 9.03
C ALA A 21 15.47 -32.59 10.16
N ASP A 22 16.39 -32.37 11.10
CA ASP A 22 16.21 -31.43 12.20
C ASP A 22 16.19 -29.99 11.69
N ARG A 23 17.05 -29.63 10.72
CA ARG A 23 16.99 -28.32 10.05
C ARG A 23 15.65 -28.09 9.35
N ALA A 24 15.11 -29.10 8.66
CA ALA A 24 13.80 -29.02 8.02
C ALA A 24 12.65 -28.88 9.04
N LYS A 25 12.74 -29.55 10.19
CA LYS A 25 11.77 -29.44 11.29
C LYS A 25 11.80 -28.06 11.94
N VAL A 26 12.99 -27.55 12.26
CA VAL A 26 13.19 -26.19 12.79
C VAL A 26 12.67 -25.13 11.80
N GLY A 27 12.96 -25.29 10.51
CA GLY A 27 12.44 -24.42 9.45
C GLY A 27 10.90 -24.39 9.40
N ARG A 28 10.26 -25.57 9.45
CA ARG A 28 8.78 -25.68 9.50
C ARG A 28 8.19 -25.03 10.74
N LEU A 29 8.77 -25.26 11.91
CA LEU A 29 8.33 -24.67 13.18
C LEU A 29 8.45 -23.14 13.16
N ARG A 30 9.57 -22.60 12.67
CA ARG A 30 9.76 -21.15 12.50
C ARG A 30 8.75 -20.56 11.51
N GLY A 31 8.46 -21.28 10.42
CA GLY A 31 7.42 -20.90 9.47
C GLY A 31 6.05 -20.80 10.15
N LEU A 32 5.65 -21.85 10.86
CA LEU A 32 4.37 -21.93 11.57
C LEU A 32 4.25 -20.84 12.65
N LEU A 33 5.30 -20.60 13.43
CA LEU A 33 5.32 -19.54 14.44
C LEU A 33 5.15 -18.15 13.82
N ARG A 34 5.81 -17.87 12.68
CA ARG A 34 5.64 -16.61 11.96
C ARG A 34 4.21 -16.42 11.45
N TRP A 35 3.61 -17.47 10.90
CA TRP A 35 2.21 -17.46 10.47
C TRP A 35 1.25 -17.22 11.64
N ALA A 36 1.41 -17.96 12.73
CA ALA A 36 0.59 -17.80 13.93
C ALA A 36 0.72 -16.39 14.53
N THR A 37 1.94 -15.85 14.58
CA THR A 37 2.18 -14.47 15.04
C THR A 37 1.49 -13.45 14.13
N GLY A 38 1.60 -13.62 12.80
CA GLY A 38 0.93 -12.76 11.84
C GLY A 38 -0.60 -12.81 11.98
N LEU A 39 -1.18 -14.00 12.12
CA LEU A 39 -2.61 -14.16 12.35
C LEU A 39 -3.06 -13.55 13.68
N ALA A 40 -2.31 -13.75 14.76
CA ALA A 40 -2.61 -13.16 16.05
C ALA A 40 -2.58 -11.62 15.99
N LEU A 41 -1.57 -11.03 15.34
CA LEU A 41 -1.49 -9.58 15.14
C LEU A 41 -2.63 -9.05 14.29
N PHE A 42 -3.00 -9.76 13.23
CA PHE A 42 -4.15 -9.41 12.38
C PHE A 42 -5.46 -9.39 13.17
N LEU A 43 -5.73 -10.45 13.94
CA LEU A 43 -6.96 -10.55 14.74
C LEU A 43 -6.99 -9.52 15.87
N ALA A 44 -5.87 -9.33 16.58
CA ALA A 44 -5.77 -8.36 17.66
C ALA A 44 -5.97 -6.92 17.17
N SER A 45 -5.33 -6.55 16.05
CA SER A 45 -5.50 -5.22 15.45
C SER A 45 -6.91 -5.02 14.88
N SER A 46 -7.49 -6.03 14.23
CA SER A 46 -8.89 -5.98 13.78
C SER A 46 -9.86 -5.82 14.95
N ALA A 47 -9.66 -6.55 16.05
CA ALA A 47 -10.49 -6.42 17.24
C ALA A 47 -10.36 -5.02 17.88
N LEU A 48 -9.13 -4.49 17.96
CA LEU A 48 -8.89 -3.13 18.43
C LEU A 48 -9.64 -2.10 17.57
N PHE A 49 -9.50 -2.19 16.25
CA PHE A 49 -10.19 -1.33 15.31
C PHE A 49 -11.72 -1.42 15.42
N TYR A 50 -12.26 -2.64 15.51
CA TYR A 50 -13.69 -2.86 15.71
C TYR A 50 -14.20 -2.27 17.03
N SER A 51 -13.39 -2.33 18.10
CA SER A 51 -13.75 -1.73 19.40
C SER A 51 -13.87 -0.21 19.37
N LEU A 52 -13.36 0.44 18.31
CA LEU A 52 -13.50 1.88 18.08
C LEU A 52 -14.77 2.23 17.29
N SER A 53 -15.56 1.25 16.84
CA SER A 53 -16.82 1.51 16.11
C SER A 53 -17.84 2.40 16.83
N PRO A 54 -17.91 2.45 18.19
CA PRO A 54 -18.81 3.37 18.88
C PRO A 54 -18.43 4.86 18.72
N PHE A 55 -17.21 5.18 18.28
CA PHE A 55 -16.85 6.53 17.89
C PHE A 55 -17.49 6.82 16.53
N GLU A 56 -18.80 7.04 16.53
CA GLU A 56 -19.56 7.38 15.34
C GLU A 56 -19.00 8.65 14.71
N LEU A 57 -18.24 8.48 13.64
CA LEU A 57 -17.85 9.58 12.79
C LEU A 57 -19.06 9.93 11.92
N ARG A 58 -19.37 11.21 11.82
CA ARG A 58 -20.33 11.67 10.83
C ARG A 58 -19.60 11.78 9.50
N GLY A 59 -20.19 11.20 8.47
CA GLY A 59 -19.73 11.34 7.11
C GLY A 59 -19.76 10.03 6.33
N GLY A 60 -19.14 10.09 5.15
CA GLY A 60 -18.93 8.99 4.23
C GLY A 60 -20.19 8.47 3.55
N ASP A 61 -20.02 7.33 2.90
CA ASP A 61 -21.06 6.69 2.11
C ASP A 61 -22.07 5.90 2.97
N ARG A 62 -21.97 5.95 4.31
CA ARG A 62 -22.80 5.19 5.26
C ARG A 62 -24.29 5.26 4.95
N GLN A 63 -24.81 6.47 4.76
CA GLN A 63 -26.25 6.71 4.56
C GLN A 63 -26.78 6.09 3.25
N TRP A 64 -25.92 6.00 2.25
CA TRP A 64 -26.27 5.47 0.93
C TRP A 64 -26.01 3.96 0.82
N ILE A 65 -24.96 3.47 1.48
CA ILE A 65 -24.50 2.09 1.32
C ILE A 65 -25.18 1.13 2.29
N ILE A 66 -25.47 1.52 3.54
CA ILE A 66 -26.16 0.63 4.49
C ILE A 66 -27.49 0.13 3.91
N PRO A 67 -28.41 0.99 3.41
CA PRO A 67 -29.67 0.51 2.87
C PRO A 67 -29.46 -0.46 1.71
N LYS A 68 -28.52 -0.15 0.81
CA LYS A 68 -28.17 -0.99 -0.36
C LYS A 68 -27.62 -2.36 0.03
N ILE A 69 -26.86 -2.46 1.12
CA ILE A 69 -26.42 -3.74 1.66
C ILE A 69 -27.60 -4.48 2.31
N GLY A 70 -28.44 -3.74 3.05
CA GLY A 70 -29.62 -4.25 3.74
C GLY A 70 -30.70 -4.82 2.82
N GLU A 71 -30.74 -4.41 1.54
CA GLU A 71 -31.61 -5.01 0.52
C GLU A 71 -31.24 -6.47 0.23
N GLY A 72 -29.99 -6.88 0.46
CA GLY A 72 -29.51 -8.25 0.19
C GLY A 72 -29.50 -8.64 -1.29
N VAL A 73 -29.77 -7.69 -2.20
CA VAL A 73 -29.73 -7.88 -3.66
C VAL A 73 -28.34 -7.51 -4.16
N VAL A 74 -27.61 -8.49 -4.71
CA VAL A 74 -26.28 -8.25 -5.27
C VAL A 74 -26.37 -7.25 -6.40
N SER A 75 -25.71 -6.10 -6.24
CA SER A 75 -25.71 -5.00 -7.20
C SER A 75 -24.28 -4.52 -7.43
N PHE A 76 -24.03 -3.97 -8.62
CA PHE A 76 -22.73 -3.42 -8.96
C PHE A 76 -22.69 -1.93 -8.65
N ASP A 77 -21.75 -1.52 -7.82
CA ASP A 77 -21.36 -0.12 -7.69
C ASP A 77 -20.08 0.15 -8.49
N TYR A 78 -20.14 1.11 -9.41
CA TYR A 78 -19.00 1.43 -10.26
C TYR A 78 -17.81 1.99 -9.46
N HIS A 79 -18.04 2.61 -8.29
CA HIS A 79 -16.98 3.20 -7.48
C HIS A 79 -16.28 2.18 -6.61
N THR A 80 -17.05 1.27 -6.00
CA THR A 80 -16.57 0.28 -5.03
C THR A 80 -17.14 -1.11 -5.30
N PRO A 81 -16.83 -1.72 -6.45
CA PRO A 81 -17.55 -2.90 -6.90
C PRO A 81 -17.36 -4.10 -5.99
N LEU A 82 -16.13 -4.38 -5.58
CA LEU A 82 -15.84 -5.58 -4.79
C LEU A 82 -16.38 -5.48 -3.35
N PRO A 83 -16.16 -4.40 -2.57
CA PRO A 83 -16.66 -4.31 -1.21
C PRO A 83 -18.18 -4.40 -1.13
N ILE A 84 -18.92 -3.72 -2.03
CA ILE A 84 -20.39 -3.79 -2.03
C ILE A 84 -20.89 -5.21 -2.24
N VAL A 85 -20.36 -5.92 -3.24
CA VAL A 85 -20.73 -7.31 -3.51
C VAL A 85 -20.39 -8.20 -2.31
N LEU A 86 -19.19 -8.04 -1.73
CA LEU A 86 -18.78 -8.82 -0.56
C LEU A 86 -19.67 -8.57 0.65
N TYR A 87 -20.06 -7.31 0.92
CA TYR A 87 -20.91 -6.97 2.04
C TYR A 87 -22.36 -7.40 1.83
N GLN A 88 -22.90 -7.28 0.62
CA GLN A 88 -24.23 -7.80 0.27
C GLN A 88 -24.29 -9.32 0.40
N GLU A 89 -23.25 -10.03 -0.04
CA GLU A 89 -23.15 -11.49 0.11
C GLU A 89 -23.00 -11.89 1.59
N ALA A 90 -22.16 -11.19 2.34
CA ALA A 90 -22.06 -11.39 3.78
C ALA A 90 -23.41 -11.14 4.47
N TYR A 91 -24.14 -10.09 4.08
CA TYR A 91 -25.46 -9.78 4.64
C TYR A 91 -26.50 -10.83 4.26
N ARG A 92 -26.48 -11.36 3.03
CA ARG A 92 -27.32 -12.48 2.63
C ARG A 92 -27.08 -13.73 3.50
N LEU A 93 -25.82 -14.02 3.81
CA LEU A 93 -25.44 -15.18 4.62
C LEU A 93 -25.73 -14.99 6.12
N TRP A 94 -25.55 -13.78 6.65
CA TRP A 94 -25.52 -13.52 8.09
C TRP A 94 -26.66 -12.64 8.62
N GLY A 95 -27.37 -11.94 7.74
CA GLY A 95 -28.51 -11.08 8.08
C GLY A 95 -29.64 -11.85 8.73
N ALA A 96 -29.94 -13.06 8.24
CA ALA A 96 -30.90 -13.98 8.85
C ALA A 96 -30.51 -14.44 10.27
N ARG A 97 -29.24 -14.27 10.66
CA ARG A 97 -28.71 -14.58 12.00
C ARG A 97 -28.63 -13.34 12.91
N GLY A 98 -29.23 -12.22 12.49
CA GLY A 98 -29.31 -10.98 13.26
C GLY A 98 -28.15 -10.01 13.07
N LEU A 99 -27.19 -10.27 12.16
CA LEU A 99 -26.16 -9.29 11.83
C LEU A 99 -26.72 -8.20 10.92
N THR A 100 -26.61 -6.94 11.35
CA THR A 100 -27.03 -5.79 10.55
C THR A 100 -26.04 -5.51 9.41
N ALA A 101 -26.51 -4.88 8.33
CA ALA A 101 -25.65 -4.42 7.24
C ALA A 101 -24.51 -3.52 7.75
N GLU A 102 -24.82 -2.66 8.71
CA GLU A 102 -23.87 -1.82 9.42
C GLU A 102 -22.79 -2.63 10.14
N ALA A 103 -23.17 -3.66 10.93
CA ALA A 103 -22.19 -4.50 11.63
C ALA A 103 -21.26 -5.22 10.65
N ILE A 104 -21.78 -5.66 9.52
CA ILE A 104 -21.00 -6.34 8.47
C ILE A 104 -19.96 -5.39 7.86
N MET A 105 -20.36 -4.15 7.55
CA MET A 105 -19.41 -3.14 7.08
C MET A 105 -18.37 -2.79 8.14
N ALA A 106 -18.78 -2.60 9.39
CA ALA A 106 -17.87 -2.32 10.50
C ALA A 106 -16.82 -3.42 10.67
N VAL A 107 -17.22 -4.70 10.58
CA VAL A 107 -16.30 -5.84 10.56
C VAL A 107 -15.36 -5.77 9.34
N GLY A 108 -15.89 -5.49 8.15
CA GLY A 108 -15.09 -5.33 6.94
C GLY A 108 -14.03 -4.23 7.04
N SER A 109 -14.40 -3.09 7.62
CA SER A 109 -13.48 -1.98 7.91
C SER A 109 -12.39 -2.40 8.90
N ALA A 110 -12.77 -3.02 10.00
CA ALA A 110 -11.84 -3.48 11.03
C ALA A 110 -10.85 -4.54 10.53
N LEU A 111 -11.32 -5.52 9.75
CA LEU A 111 -10.46 -6.52 9.10
C LEU A 111 -9.47 -5.86 8.12
N SER A 112 -9.89 -4.81 7.42
CA SER A 112 -9.00 -4.04 6.54
C SER A 112 -7.91 -3.32 7.35
N GLY A 113 -8.25 -2.80 8.53
CA GLY A 113 -7.28 -2.24 9.47
C GLY A 113 -6.25 -3.29 9.95
N GLY A 114 -6.68 -4.52 10.21
CA GLY A 114 -5.76 -5.61 10.51
C GLY A 114 -4.78 -5.92 9.37
N LEU A 115 -5.28 -5.97 8.13
CA LEU A 115 -4.43 -6.13 6.95
C LEU A 115 -3.45 -4.96 6.77
N PHE A 116 -3.89 -3.74 7.07
CA PHE A 116 -3.07 -2.53 7.04
C PHE A 116 -1.91 -2.62 8.04
N VAL A 117 -2.17 -3.04 9.29
CA VAL A 117 -1.12 -3.21 10.30
C VAL A 117 -0.11 -4.28 9.88
N LEU A 118 -0.56 -5.41 9.32
CA LEU A 118 0.37 -6.42 8.81
C LEU A 118 1.27 -5.90 7.68
N ALA A 119 0.71 -5.12 6.75
CA ALA A 119 1.50 -4.47 5.71
C ALA A 119 2.52 -3.50 6.33
N LEU A 120 2.10 -2.67 7.29
CA LEU A 120 2.94 -1.69 7.97
C LEU A 120 4.14 -2.33 8.68
N LEU A 121 3.90 -3.42 9.42
CA LEU A 121 4.95 -4.21 10.08
C LEU A 121 5.89 -4.90 9.09
N SER A 122 5.43 -5.15 7.87
CA SER A 122 6.22 -5.76 6.80
C SER A 122 7.16 -4.78 6.07
N PHE A 123 6.92 -3.46 6.16
CA PHE A 123 7.85 -2.45 5.63
C PHE A 123 9.10 -2.32 6.50
N SER A 124 8.90 -2.16 7.81
CA SER A 124 9.97 -1.86 8.75
C SER A 124 9.54 -2.17 10.16
N ARG A 125 10.52 -2.46 11.04
CA ARG A 125 10.32 -2.52 12.50
C ARG A 125 10.64 -1.21 13.20
N ASN A 126 11.12 -0.21 12.46
CA ASN A 126 11.54 1.05 13.03
C ASN A 126 10.31 1.97 13.23
N PRO A 127 10.06 2.46 14.45
CA PRO A 127 8.89 3.29 14.74
C PRO A 127 8.86 4.59 13.93
N ARG A 128 10.01 5.10 13.45
CA ARG A 128 10.07 6.28 12.57
C ARG A 128 9.32 6.07 11.25
N PHE A 129 9.20 4.83 10.79
CA PHE A 129 8.39 4.51 9.62
C PHE A 129 6.90 4.47 9.96
N TRP A 130 6.55 3.97 11.15
CA TRP A 130 5.16 3.80 11.56
C TRP A 130 4.48 5.10 11.97
N VAL A 131 5.20 6.02 12.61
CA VAL A 131 4.64 7.27 13.13
C VAL A 131 3.87 8.03 12.05
N PRO A 132 4.40 8.31 10.84
CA PRO A 132 3.62 8.96 9.78
C PRO A 132 2.38 8.17 9.34
N CYS A 133 2.47 6.84 9.30
CA CYS A 133 1.36 5.98 8.88
C CYS A 133 0.27 5.81 9.93
N LEU A 134 0.60 6.06 11.21
CA LEU A 134 -0.35 5.94 12.32
C LEU A 134 -0.87 7.30 12.82
N ALA A 135 -0.10 8.37 12.66
CA ALA A 135 -0.48 9.73 13.06
C ALA A 135 -1.18 10.47 11.91
N THR A 136 -2.29 9.90 11.43
CA THR A 136 -3.01 10.37 10.25
C THR A 136 -4.51 10.21 10.44
N GLY A 137 -5.30 11.16 9.92
CA GLY A 137 -6.75 11.03 9.85
C GLY A 137 -7.21 9.82 9.03
N SER A 138 -6.38 9.30 8.11
CA SER A 138 -6.73 8.12 7.32
C SER A 138 -6.91 6.84 8.15
N LEU A 139 -6.39 6.75 9.39
CA LEU A 139 -6.67 5.60 10.25
C LEU A 139 -8.15 5.48 10.63
N MET A 140 -8.89 6.59 10.60
CA MET A 140 -10.30 6.64 10.99
C MET A 140 -11.17 5.74 10.09
N VAL A 141 -10.75 5.49 8.84
CA VAL A 141 -11.44 4.57 7.92
C VAL A 141 -11.45 3.12 8.44
N PHE A 142 -10.56 2.79 9.37
CA PHE A 142 -10.44 1.46 9.97
C PHE A 142 -11.12 1.33 11.32
N TRP A 143 -11.69 2.39 11.91
CA TRP A 143 -12.22 2.36 13.28
C TRP A 143 -13.51 1.55 13.43
N GLY A 144 -13.73 0.53 12.60
CA GLY A 144 -15.04 -0.10 12.44
C GLY A 144 -16.09 0.89 11.97
N HIS A 145 -15.66 2.05 11.45
CA HIS A 145 -16.56 3.03 10.85
C HIS A 145 -17.17 2.42 9.58
N VAL A 146 -18.39 2.85 9.27
CA VAL A 146 -19.22 2.24 8.22
C VAL A 146 -18.82 2.82 6.86
N GLU A 147 -17.59 2.53 6.46
CA GLU A 147 -17.01 2.96 5.20
C GLU A 147 -16.74 1.78 4.29
N VAL A 148 -17.09 1.96 3.03
CA VAL A 148 -16.87 0.95 2.00
C VAL A 148 -15.41 0.93 1.51
N HIS A 149 -14.67 2.00 1.77
CA HIS A 149 -13.34 2.24 1.18
C HIS A 149 -12.19 1.63 1.99
N ALA A 150 -12.40 1.18 3.21
CA ALA A 150 -11.33 0.63 4.05
C ALA A 150 -10.47 -0.47 3.37
N PRO A 151 -11.05 -1.42 2.60
CA PRO A 151 -10.26 -2.39 1.84
C PRO A 151 -9.32 -1.74 0.81
N SER A 152 -9.74 -0.64 0.18
CA SER A 152 -8.92 0.11 -0.79
C SER A 152 -7.62 0.62 -0.14
N TYR A 153 -7.69 1.14 1.08
CA TYR A 153 -6.51 1.59 1.82
C TYR A 153 -5.55 0.44 2.14
N ALA A 154 -6.09 -0.69 2.61
CA ALA A 154 -5.29 -1.86 2.93
C ALA A 154 -4.56 -2.40 1.69
N PHE A 155 -5.28 -2.62 0.59
CA PHE A 155 -4.67 -3.10 -0.66
C PHE A 155 -3.74 -2.07 -1.31
N GLY A 156 -4.06 -0.78 -1.21
CA GLY A 156 -3.18 0.31 -1.63
C GLY A 156 -1.84 0.28 -0.88
N LEU A 157 -1.86 0.05 0.43
CA LEU A 157 -0.63 -0.08 1.23
C LEU A 157 0.16 -1.35 0.85
N TRP A 158 -0.51 -2.48 0.60
CA TRP A 158 0.13 -3.70 0.09
C TRP A 158 0.75 -3.50 -1.30
N PHE A 159 0.10 -2.75 -2.19
CA PHE A 159 0.65 -2.34 -3.47
C PHE A 159 1.96 -1.58 -3.28
N MET A 160 2.00 -0.59 -2.37
CA MET A 160 3.23 0.15 -2.07
C MET A 160 4.32 -0.76 -1.53
N LEU A 161 4.00 -1.66 -0.58
CA LEU A 161 4.96 -2.60 0.01
C LEU A 161 5.60 -3.48 -1.07
N LEU A 162 4.77 -4.13 -1.89
CA LEU A 162 5.23 -5.02 -2.94
C LEU A 162 5.99 -4.25 -4.03
N GLY A 163 5.60 -3.00 -4.29
CA GLY A 163 6.33 -2.07 -5.16
C GLY A 163 7.71 -1.73 -4.66
N ILE A 164 7.88 -1.42 -3.37
CA ILE A 164 9.21 -1.20 -2.76
C ILE A 164 10.07 -2.46 -2.87
N ARG A 165 9.54 -3.63 -2.53
CA ARG A 165 10.28 -4.90 -2.62
C ARG A 165 10.69 -5.21 -4.05
N TYR A 166 9.83 -4.90 -5.02
CA TYR A 166 10.16 -4.97 -6.43
C TYR A 166 11.24 -3.93 -6.81
N ALA A 167 11.15 -2.70 -6.34
CA ALA A 167 12.16 -1.66 -6.62
C ALA A 167 13.56 -2.03 -6.10
N ARG A 168 13.62 -2.68 -4.93
CA ARG A 168 14.85 -3.13 -4.25
C ARG A 168 15.42 -4.44 -4.78
N GLY A 169 14.72 -5.12 -5.69
CA GLY A 169 15.16 -6.40 -6.25
C GLY A 169 14.76 -7.64 -5.43
N GLU A 170 14.07 -7.47 -4.29
CA GLU A 170 13.69 -8.57 -3.39
C GLU A 170 12.62 -9.50 -3.99
N SER A 171 11.75 -8.98 -4.86
CA SER A 171 10.84 -9.79 -5.68
C SER A 171 11.35 -9.82 -7.12
N ARG A 172 11.38 -10.96 -7.81
CA ARG A 172 11.71 -10.99 -9.26
C ARG A 172 10.54 -10.60 -10.15
N SER A 173 9.31 -10.75 -9.67
CA SER A 173 8.09 -10.55 -10.45
C SER A 173 7.32 -9.32 -9.99
N ALA A 174 6.81 -8.54 -10.95
CA ALA A 174 5.87 -7.44 -10.67
C ALA A 174 4.46 -7.94 -10.35
N TRP A 175 4.18 -9.22 -10.60
CA TRP A 175 2.85 -9.80 -10.49
C TRP A 175 2.17 -9.56 -9.13
N PRO A 176 2.79 -9.82 -7.97
CA PRO A 176 2.12 -9.60 -6.69
C PRO A 176 1.71 -8.14 -6.48
N MET A 177 2.56 -7.20 -6.90
CA MET A 177 2.27 -5.77 -6.84
C MET A 177 1.09 -5.41 -7.74
N CYS A 178 1.03 -5.93 -8.98
CA CYS A 178 -0.09 -5.69 -9.89
C CYS A 178 -1.41 -6.26 -9.35
N VAL A 179 -1.38 -7.45 -8.73
CA VAL A 179 -2.56 -8.05 -8.10
C VAL A 179 -3.05 -7.19 -6.94
N ALA A 180 -2.14 -6.71 -6.08
CA ALA A 180 -2.52 -5.82 -4.98
C ALA A 180 -3.10 -4.48 -5.48
N TRP A 181 -2.50 -3.89 -6.52
CA TRP A 181 -3.02 -2.67 -7.16
C TRP A 181 -4.40 -2.90 -7.77
N PHE A 182 -4.58 -4.03 -8.47
CA PHE A 182 -5.86 -4.37 -9.07
C PHE A 182 -6.94 -4.61 -8.00
N ALA A 183 -6.61 -5.32 -6.92
CA ALA A 183 -7.49 -5.47 -5.78
C ALA A 183 -7.87 -4.11 -5.17
N ALA A 184 -6.92 -3.18 -5.07
CA ALA A 184 -7.20 -1.81 -4.63
C ALA A 184 -8.17 -1.09 -5.59
N CYS A 185 -7.99 -1.22 -6.91
CA CYS A 185 -8.91 -0.66 -7.92
C CYS A 185 -10.32 -1.25 -7.84
N LEU A 186 -10.44 -2.57 -7.60
CA LEU A 186 -11.71 -3.23 -7.35
C LEU A 186 -12.37 -2.76 -6.04
N CYS A 187 -11.57 -2.33 -5.07
CA CYS A 187 -12.08 -1.79 -3.82
C CYS A 187 -12.50 -0.32 -3.96
N HIS A 188 -11.74 0.48 -4.71
CA HIS A 188 -12.15 1.82 -5.09
C HIS A 188 -11.43 2.29 -6.35
N MET A 189 -12.18 2.89 -7.29
CA MET A 189 -11.65 3.24 -8.62
C MET A 189 -10.50 4.24 -8.61
N SER A 190 -10.39 5.10 -7.59
CA SER A 190 -9.33 6.13 -7.48
C SER A 190 -7.91 5.53 -7.55
N ASN A 191 -7.74 4.25 -7.19
CA ASN A 191 -6.45 3.59 -7.30
C ASN A 191 -5.98 3.45 -8.75
N VAL A 192 -6.86 3.62 -9.74
CA VAL A 192 -6.49 3.69 -11.16
C VAL A 192 -5.49 4.80 -11.43
N PHE A 193 -5.54 5.90 -10.66
CA PHE A 193 -4.61 7.01 -10.79
C PHE A 193 -3.18 6.65 -10.39
N TYR A 194 -2.95 5.52 -9.73
CA TYR A 194 -1.61 4.99 -9.46
C TYR A 194 -0.97 4.24 -10.63
N LEU A 195 -1.66 4.11 -11.77
CA LEU A 195 -1.11 3.48 -12.98
C LEU A 195 0.23 4.11 -13.43
N PRO A 196 0.43 5.44 -13.47
CA PRO A 196 1.72 6.02 -13.82
C PRO A 196 2.84 5.59 -12.87
N ALA A 197 2.56 5.45 -11.57
CA ALA A 197 3.54 4.96 -10.60
C ALA A 197 3.94 3.51 -10.88
N LEU A 198 2.95 2.64 -11.12
CA LEU A 198 3.17 1.25 -11.51
C LEU A 198 4.03 1.15 -12.78
N LEU A 199 3.65 1.85 -13.85
CA LEU A 199 4.37 1.85 -15.13
C LEU A 199 5.79 2.38 -14.98
N SER A 200 5.97 3.46 -14.22
CA SER A 200 7.28 4.04 -13.96
C SER A 200 8.23 3.06 -13.26
N LEU A 201 7.72 2.26 -12.32
CA LEU A 201 8.53 1.31 -11.56
C LEU A 201 8.94 0.10 -12.43
N VAL A 202 8.00 -0.43 -13.21
CA VAL A 202 8.26 -1.50 -14.19
C VAL A 202 9.34 -1.03 -15.18
N TRP A 203 9.22 0.20 -15.69
CA TRP A 203 10.20 0.82 -16.59
C TRP A 203 11.59 0.98 -15.94
N GLN A 204 11.64 1.54 -14.71
CA GLN A 204 12.88 1.77 -13.97
C GLN A 204 13.67 0.49 -13.69
N ARG A 205 12.99 -0.66 -13.58
CA ARG A 205 13.62 -1.95 -13.36
C ARG A 205 13.99 -2.66 -14.67
N GLY A 206 13.13 -2.60 -15.68
CA GLY A 206 13.39 -3.21 -16.99
C GLY A 206 14.60 -2.64 -17.74
N GLY A 207 15.04 -1.42 -17.43
CA GLY A 207 16.07 -0.72 -18.19
C GLY A 207 17.54 -1.10 -17.92
N LYS A 208 17.91 -1.67 -16.76
CA LYS A 208 19.33 -1.64 -16.29
C LYS A 208 20.13 -2.95 -16.33
N ASP A 209 19.52 -4.10 -16.54
CA ASP A 209 20.24 -5.40 -16.47
C ASP A 209 20.79 -5.90 -17.81
N VAL A 210 20.96 -5.03 -18.82
CA VAL A 210 21.67 -5.41 -20.07
C VAL A 210 22.95 -4.60 -20.13
N LYS A 211 24.08 -5.30 -20.02
CA LYS A 211 25.39 -4.71 -20.25
C LYS A 211 25.50 -4.33 -21.73
N PRO A 212 26.10 -3.17 -22.07
CA PRO A 212 26.36 -2.79 -23.46
C PRO A 212 27.18 -3.83 -24.25
N SER A 213 28.00 -4.63 -23.55
CA SER A 213 28.79 -5.72 -24.14
C SER A 213 27.95 -6.89 -24.65
N ASP A 214 26.70 -7.04 -24.18
CA ASP A 214 25.80 -8.13 -24.53
C ASP A 214 24.84 -7.74 -25.68
N LEU A 215 25.13 -6.64 -26.41
CA LEU A 215 24.34 -6.11 -27.53
C LEU A 215 24.60 -6.83 -28.87
N THR A 216 24.95 -8.12 -28.86
CA THR A 216 24.88 -8.91 -30.10
C THR A 216 23.41 -9.05 -30.52
N VAL A 217 23.12 -8.92 -31.81
CA VAL A 217 21.77 -8.77 -32.41
C VAL A 217 20.72 -9.81 -31.94
N ILE A 218 21.15 -11.00 -31.48
CA ILE A 218 20.31 -12.07 -30.93
C ILE A 218 19.89 -11.81 -29.47
N ALA A 219 20.76 -11.18 -28.68
CA ALA A 219 20.43 -10.72 -27.33
C ALA A 219 19.55 -9.46 -27.37
N LEU A 220 19.64 -8.63 -28.40
CA LEU A 220 18.74 -7.48 -28.59
C LEU A 220 17.28 -7.95 -28.78
N THR A 221 17.06 -8.94 -29.64
CA THR A 221 15.70 -9.48 -29.91
C THR A 221 15.15 -10.30 -28.74
N ARG A 222 15.95 -11.12 -28.05
CA ARG A 222 15.51 -11.83 -26.83
C ARG A 222 15.31 -10.89 -25.63
N SER A 223 16.17 -9.90 -25.44
CA SER A 223 16.05 -8.98 -24.30
C SER A 223 14.91 -8.00 -24.48
N VAL A 224 14.67 -7.52 -25.70
CA VAL A 224 13.48 -6.72 -26.02
C VAL A 224 12.23 -7.60 -25.88
N SER A 225 12.20 -8.82 -26.40
CA SER A 225 11.07 -9.75 -26.25
C SER A 225 10.74 -10.05 -24.79
N VAL A 226 11.74 -10.32 -23.94
CA VAL A 226 11.52 -10.62 -22.51
C VAL A 226 11.06 -9.37 -21.76
N ARG A 227 11.66 -8.20 -22.01
CA ARG A 227 11.25 -6.91 -21.39
C ARG A 227 9.86 -6.49 -21.84
N VAL A 228 9.57 -6.62 -23.13
CA VAL A 228 8.24 -6.40 -23.70
C VAL A 228 7.28 -7.41 -23.08
N SER A 229 7.59 -8.70 -22.95
CA SER A 229 6.68 -9.66 -22.29
C SER A 229 6.43 -9.33 -20.81
N GLN A 230 7.44 -8.83 -20.09
CA GLN A 230 7.32 -8.48 -18.67
C GLN A 230 6.59 -7.16 -18.43
N ALA A 231 6.60 -6.23 -19.40
CA ALA A 231 5.83 -4.99 -19.34
C ALA A 231 4.43 -5.14 -19.96
N VAL A 232 4.31 -5.88 -21.07
CA VAL A 232 3.06 -6.14 -21.78
C VAL A 232 2.13 -7.01 -20.95
N LYS A 233 2.62 -8.01 -20.21
CA LYS A 233 1.74 -8.82 -19.34
C LYS A 233 0.99 -7.98 -18.29
N PRO A 234 1.65 -7.14 -17.47
CA PRO A 234 0.93 -6.31 -16.50
C PRO A 234 0.12 -5.19 -17.17
N ILE A 235 0.57 -4.62 -18.29
CA ILE A 235 -0.21 -3.61 -19.04
C ILE A 235 -1.47 -4.23 -19.66
N ALA A 236 -1.33 -5.36 -20.35
CA ALA A 236 -2.44 -6.08 -20.95
C ALA A 236 -3.40 -6.61 -19.88
N LEU A 237 -2.88 -7.14 -18.77
CA LEU A 237 -3.72 -7.53 -17.64
C LEU A 237 -4.45 -6.32 -17.07
N THR A 238 -3.76 -5.19 -16.88
CA THR A 238 -4.38 -3.94 -16.42
C THR A 238 -5.49 -3.50 -17.38
N ALA A 239 -5.22 -3.48 -18.68
CA ALA A 239 -6.19 -3.12 -19.69
C ALA A 239 -7.39 -4.08 -19.72
N ILE A 240 -7.14 -5.39 -19.65
CA ILE A 240 -8.18 -6.43 -19.56
C ILE A 240 -9.00 -6.21 -18.28
N ALA A 241 -8.35 -5.96 -17.16
CA ALA A 241 -9.01 -5.88 -15.88
C ALA A 241 -9.81 -4.58 -15.73
N LEU A 242 -9.30 -3.46 -16.23
CA LEU A 242 -10.06 -2.22 -16.39
C LEU A 242 -11.22 -2.41 -17.38
N SER A 243 -11.02 -3.15 -18.48
CA SER A 243 -12.09 -3.47 -19.42
C SER A 243 -13.16 -4.38 -18.80
N LEU A 244 -12.78 -5.34 -17.96
CA LEU A 244 -13.73 -6.19 -17.25
C LEU A 244 -14.54 -5.37 -16.23
N ILE A 245 -13.89 -4.47 -15.48
CA ILE A 245 -14.55 -3.60 -14.51
C ILE A 245 -15.49 -2.61 -15.21
N PHE A 246 -15.03 -1.95 -16.27
CA PHE A 246 -15.73 -0.82 -16.86
C PHE A 246 -16.68 -1.20 -18.00
N LEU A 247 -16.44 -2.33 -18.68
CA LEU A 247 -17.23 -2.76 -19.83
C LEU A 247 -18.14 -3.95 -19.50
N VAL A 248 -17.63 -4.95 -18.77
CA VAL A 248 -18.34 -6.24 -18.61
C VAL A 248 -19.20 -6.27 -17.35
N ALA A 249 -18.68 -5.82 -16.21
CA ALA A 249 -19.40 -5.91 -14.95
C ALA A 249 -20.77 -5.17 -14.95
N PRO A 250 -20.90 -4.00 -15.60
CA PRO A 250 -22.21 -3.36 -15.74
C PRO A 250 -23.22 -4.06 -16.64
N LEU A 251 -22.76 -4.92 -17.55
CA LEU A 251 -23.65 -5.69 -18.44
C LEU A 251 -24.22 -6.93 -17.74
N LEU A 252 -23.55 -7.42 -16.69
CA LEU A 252 -23.91 -8.65 -15.98
C LEU A 252 -24.67 -8.42 -14.67
N LEU A 253 -24.57 -7.22 -14.10
CA LEU A 253 -25.14 -6.89 -12.80
C LEU A 253 -25.99 -5.62 -12.89
N PRO A 254 -27.11 -5.54 -12.15
CA PRO A 254 -27.86 -4.30 -12.02
C PRO A 254 -26.92 -3.20 -11.51
N SER A 255 -26.70 -2.20 -12.35
CA SER A 255 -25.80 -1.10 -12.06
C SER A 255 -26.56 0.06 -11.44
N VAL A 256 -26.19 0.42 -10.21
CA VAL A 256 -26.74 1.59 -9.53
C VAL A 256 -25.78 2.77 -9.79
N ASN A 257 -26.29 3.98 -10.00
CA ASN A 257 -25.53 5.22 -10.25
C ASN A 257 -24.89 5.41 -11.65
N TYR A 258 -25.45 4.81 -12.71
CA TYR A 258 -24.96 5.02 -14.09
C TYR A 258 -25.10 6.45 -14.62
N HIS A 259 -26.01 7.24 -14.05
CA HIS A 259 -26.37 8.57 -14.57
C HIS A 259 -25.28 9.62 -14.40
N THR A 260 -24.17 9.28 -13.74
CA THR A 260 -23.06 10.19 -13.54
C THR A 260 -21.76 9.53 -13.98
N LEU A 261 -21.51 9.49 -15.29
CA LEU A 261 -20.16 9.63 -15.88
C LEU A 261 -19.53 11.00 -15.52
N ALA A 262 -19.83 11.49 -14.31
CA ALA A 262 -20.02 12.89 -14.04
C ALA A 262 -18.69 13.59 -14.00
N LEU A 263 -18.37 14.23 -15.11
CA LEU A 263 -17.54 15.41 -15.12
C LEU A 263 -17.99 16.42 -14.03
N GLU A 264 -19.25 16.36 -13.58
CA GLU A 264 -19.75 17.12 -12.41
C GLU A 264 -19.05 16.78 -11.08
N ARG A 265 -18.44 15.59 -10.96
CA ARG A 265 -17.61 15.20 -9.81
C ARG A 265 -16.17 15.73 -9.91
N LEU A 266 -15.76 16.21 -11.08
CA LEU A 266 -14.52 16.95 -11.20
C LEU A 266 -14.78 18.41 -10.85
N VAL A 267 -13.79 19.05 -10.27
CA VAL A 267 -13.86 20.50 -10.02
C VAL A 267 -13.87 21.19 -11.37
N PRO A 268 -14.83 22.09 -11.65
CA PRO A 268 -14.85 22.81 -12.92
C PRO A 268 -13.62 23.69 -13.06
N LEU A 269 -13.01 23.71 -14.26
CA LEU A 269 -11.76 24.43 -14.49
C LEU A 269 -11.91 25.95 -14.34
N PHE A 270 -12.95 26.53 -14.94
CA PHE A 270 -13.05 27.98 -15.11
C PHE A 270 -14.40 28.59 -14.73
N ARG A 271 -15.49 27.82 -14.73
CA ARG A 271 -16.85 28.32 -14.48
C ARG A 271 -17.66 27.29 -13.71
N LEU A 272 -18.42 27.73 -12.72
CA LEU A 272 -19.35 26.87 -11.99
C LEU A 272 -20.47 26.45 -12.95
N THR A 273 -20.61 25.16 -13.20
CA THR A 273 -21.60 24.63 -14.16
C THR A 273 -22.80 23.98 -13.48
N GLY A 274 -22.67 23.58 -12.22
CA GLY A 274 -23.71 22.89 -11.47
C GLY A 274 -24.04 23.53 -10.13
N PRO A 275 -25.23 23.26 -9.57
CA PRO A 275 -25.66 23.78 -8.27
C PRO A 275 -24.81 23.26 -7.09
N LYS A 276 -24.05 22.19 -7.30
CA LYS A 276 -23.12 21.61 -6.33
C LYS A 276 -21.68 22.12 -6.47
N HIS A 277 -21.40 23.04 -7.40
CA HIS A 277 -20.05 23.60 -7.58
C HIS A 277 -19.96 24.91 -6.81
N ARG A 278 -19.16 24.95 -5.75
CA ARG A 278 -18.90 26.16 -4.94
C ARG A 278 -17.63 26.88 -5.40
N PHE A 279 -16.70 26.16 -6.02
CA PHE A 279 -15.44 26.74 -6.50
C PHE A 279 -14.97 26.14 -7.83
N THR A 280 -14.03 26.86 -8.47
CA THR A 280 -13.30 26.39 -9.65
C THR A 280 -11.93 25.87 -9.24
N LEU A 281 -11.32 25.05 -10.10
CA LEU A 281 -10.06 24.33 -9.82
C LEU A 281 -8.92 25.26 -9.41
N PHE A 282 -8.90 26.48 -9.93
CA PHE A 282 -7.82 27.44 -9.67
C PHE A 282 -8.22 28.54 -8.68
N SER A 283 -9.41 28.46 -8.08
CA SER A 283 -9.80 29.41 -7.04
C SER A 283 -9.06 29.15 -5.73
N TRP A 284 -8.86 30.19 -4.94
CA TRP A 284 -8.16 30.07 -3.65
C TRP A 284 -8.91 29.16 -2.67
N ALA A 285 -10.24 29.21 -2.66
CA ALA A 285 -11.07 28.37 -1.81
C ALA A 285 -10.86 26.86 -2.07
N HIS A 286 -10.71 26.46 -3.34
CA HIS A 286 -10.39 25.07 -3.70
C HIS A 286 -9.02 24.64 -3.17
N VAL A 287 -8.02 25.50 -3.36
CA VAL A 287 -6.66 25.21 -2.88
C VAL A 287 -6.64 25.08 -1.36
N GLU A 288 -7.33 25.97 -0.65
CA GLU A 288 -7.43 25.96 0.81
C GLU A 288 -8.04 24.65 1.33
N ILE A 289 -9.19 24.23 0.78
CA ILE A 289 -9.87 23.02 1.25
C ILE A 289 -9.07 21.75 0.92
N VAL A 290 -8.45 21.67 -0.26
CA VAL A 290 -7.63 20.51 -0.63
C VAL A 290 -6.37 20.42 0.21
N VAL A 291 -5.68 21.55 0.45
CA VAL A 291 -4.51 21.59 1.34
C VAL A 291 -4.89 21.19 2.77
N TRP A 292 -6.05 21.64 3.25
CA TRP A 292 -6.57 21.22 4.55
C TRP A 292 -6.79 19.71 4.61
N PHE A 293 -7.43 19.10 3.60
CA PHE A 293 -7.58 17.66 3.51
C PHE A 293 -6.24 16.92 3.47
N TRP A 294 -5.28 17.40 2.67
CA TRP A 294 -3.94 16.78 2.60
C TRP A 294 -3.21 16.84 3.93
N PHE A 295 -3.33 17.95 4.66
CA PHE A 295 -2.71 18.09 5.98
C PHE A 295 -3.37 17.20 7.03
N LEU A 296 -4.70 17.08 7.01
CA LEU A 296 -5.44 16.15 7.88
C LEU A 296 -5.08 14.70 7.57
N ALA A 297 -5.00 14.37 6.29
CA ALA A 297 -4.69 13.05 5.78
C ALA A 297 -3.21 12.68 6.01
N SER A 298 -2.26 13.60 5.90
CA SER A 298 -0.84 13.29 6.03
C SER A 298 -0.08 14.51 6.58
N PRO A 299 -0.17 14.79 7.89
CA PRO A 299 0.41 16.01 8.47
C PRO A 299 1.93 16.06 8.34
N LEU A 300 2.58 14.90 8.21
CA LEU A 300 4.03 14.77 8.06
C LEU A 300 4.50 14.67 6.59
N ALA A 301 3.58 14.69 5.60
CA ALA A 301 3.91 14.62 4.18
C ALA A 301 5.01 15.61 3.72
N PRO A 302 5.01 16.89 4.17
CA PRO A 302 6.04 17.84 3.73
C PRO A 302 7.47 17.37 4.04
N ILE A 303 7.68 16.65 5.14
CA ILE A 303 8.98 16.10 5.52
C ILE A 303 9.44 15.08 4.48
N GLY A 304 8.55 14.18 4.06
CA GLY A 304 8.85 13.18 3.03
C GLY A 304 9.17 13.80 1.66
N LEU A 305 8.34 14.76 1.24
CA LEU A 305 8.47 15.42 -0.06
C LEU A 305 9.73 16.28 -0.15
N VAL A 306 9.97 17.16 0.84
CA VAL A 306 11.09 18.12 0.80
C VAL A 306 12.39 17.47 1.28
N GLY A 307 12.36 16.78 2.43
CA GLY A 307 13.54 16.17 3.03
C GLY A 307 14.08 14.98 2.22
N GLY A 308 13.20 14.29 1.48
CA GLY A 308 13.56 13.15 0.67
C GLY A 308 14.06 13.48 -0.72
N PHE A 309 13.74 14.65 -1.29
CA PHE A 309 13.90 14.88 -2.73
C PHE A 309 15.34 14.68 -3.23
N ARG A 310 16.33 15.31 -2.59
CA ARG A 310 17.74 15.27 -3.07
C ARG A 310 18.36 13.88 -2.94
N ARG A 311 18.05 13.16 -1.85
CA ARG A 311 18.64 11.85 -1.55
C ARG A 311 17.85 10.71 -2.19
N GLY A 312 16.55 10.75 -2.02
CA GLY A 312 15.59 9.75 -2.46
C GLY A 312 15.46 9.64 -3.97
N TRP A 313 15.73 10.69 -4.76
CA TRP A 313 15.62 10.57 -6.22
C TRP A 313 16.57 9.54 -6.84
N ARG A 314 17.66 9.18 -6.14
CA ARG A 314 18.57 8.10 -6.58
C ARG A 314 18.01 6.71 -6.26
N ASP A 315 17.17 6.61 -5.24
CA ASP A 315 16.54 5.37 -4.79
C ASP A 315 15.30 5.06 -5.66
N LYS A 316 15.22 3.83 -6.19
CA LYS A 316 14.09 3.40 -7.04
C LYS A 316 12.77 3.34 -6.27
N ALA A 317 12.82 2.90 -5.01
CA ALA A 317 11.62 2.76 -4.18
C ALA A 317 11.06 4.14 -3.82
N TRP A 318 11.92 5.08 -3.43
CA TRP A 318 11.54 6.46 -3.15
C TRP A 318 10.93 7.12 -4.39
N ARG A 319 11.53 6.99 -5.58
CA ARG A 319 10.95 7.54 -6.82
C ARG A 319 9.57 6.97 -7.13
N PHE A 320 9.39 5.66 -6.97
CA PHE A 320 8.08 5.02 -7.11
C PHE A 320 7.05 5.62 -6.15
N LEU A 321 7.39 5.75 -4.87
CA LEU A 321 6.51 6.35 -3.86
C LEU A 321 6.23 7.83 -4.11
N ALA A 322 7.21 8.59 -4.62
CA ALA A 322 7.02 9.99 -4.97
C ALA A 322 6.09 10.17 -6.16
N ILE A 323 6.21 9.32 -7.19
CA ILE A 323 5.27 9.32 -8.33
C ILE A 323 3.88 8.89 -7.85
N ALA A 324 3.77 7.86 -7.01
CA ALA A 324 2.49 7.46 -6.42
C ALA A 324 1.85 8.57 -5.59
N SER A 325 2.64 9.29 -4.79
CA SER A 325 2.20 10.46 -4.01
C SER A 325 1.72 11.58 -4.92
N GLY A 326 2.47 11.89 -5.98
CA GLY A 326 2.08 12.88 -6.98
C GLY A 326 0.77 12.52 -7.68
N CYS A 327 0.58 11.25 -8.04
CA CYS A 327 -0.69 10.74 -8.57
C CYS A 327 -1.85 10.93 -7.59
N ALA A 328 -1.64 10.64 -6.30
CA ALA A 328 -2.66 10.78 -5.26
C ALA A 328 -3.06 12.24 -5.04
N LEU A 329 -2.07 13.13 -4.95
CA LEU A 329 -2.28 14.57 -4.85
C LEU A 329 -3.00 15.12 -6.09
N PHE A 330 -2.55 14.72 -7.28
CA PHE A 330 -3.20 15.13 -8.54
C PHE A 330 -4.67 14.70 -8.59
N TRP A 331 -4.96 13.44 -8.25
CA TRP A 331 -6.34 12.95 -8.19
C TRP A 331 -7.20 13.75 -7.22
N THR A 332 -6.75 13.89 -5.97
CA THR A 332 -7.50 14.60 -4.92
C THR A 332 -7.62 16.09 -5.20
N PHE A 333 -6.71 16.68 -5.99
CA PHE A 333 -6.83 18.05 -6.48
C PHE A 333 -7.91 18.21 -7.56
N LEU A 334 -8.11 17.20 -8.42
CA LEU A 334 -9.12 17.24 -9.47
C LEU A 334 -10.54 16.90 -8.98
N TRP A 335 -10.65 16.15 -7.88
CA TRP A 335 -11.92 15.70 -7.36
C TRP A 335 -12.66 16.81 -6.62
N ASN A 336 -13.97 16.91 -6.84
CA ASN A 336 -14.82 17.95 -6.27
C ASN A 336 -15.12 17.68 -4.77
N PRO A 337 -14.59 18.50 -3.84
CA PRO A 337 -14.88 18.41 -2.41
C PRO A 337 -16.29 18.86 -2.04
N ASP A 338 -16.98 19.57 -2.93
CA ASP A 338 -18.32 20.10 -2.65
C ASP A 338 -19.42 19.03 -2.66
N LEU A 339 -19.09 17.79 -3.03
CA LEU A 339 -20.03 16.67 -2.96
C LEU A 339 -20.38 16.27 -1.52
N GLY A 340 -19.60 16.72 -0.54
CA GLY A 340 -19.96 16.69 0.88
C GLY A 340 -18.76 17.04 1.76
N LEU A 341 -18.97 17.89 2.78
CA LEU A 341 -18.04 18.00 3.92
C LEU A 341 -17.85 16.65 4.64
N ASP A 342 -18.78 15.74 4.38
CA ASP A 342 -18.87 14.38 4.89
C ASP A 342 -17.98 13.39 4.12
N ASP A 343 -17.52 13.68 2.89
CA ASP A 343 -16.72 12.76 2.04
C ASP A 343 -15.20 12.84 2.31
N TRP A 344 -14.82 13.07 3.57
CA TRP A 344 -13.42 13.26 3.98
C TRP A 344 -12.54 12.05 3.69
N ASP A 345 -13.14 10.87 3.71
CA ASP A 345 -12.55 9.55 3.54
C ASP A 345 -12.05 9.34 2.10
N LEU A 346 -12.66 9.97 1.11
CA LEU A 346 -12.18 9.93 -0.27
C LEU A 346 -10.89 10.74 -0.45
N PHE A 347 -10.81 11.91 0.20
CA PHE A 347 -9.65 12.79 0.18
C PHE A 347 -8.48 12.23 1.00
N CYS A 348 -8.76 11.41 2.01
CA CYS A 348 -7.74 10.79 2.84
C CYS A 348 -6.94 9.68 2.13
N GLN A 349 -7.35 9.21 0.94
CA GLN A 349 -6.63 8.14 0.24
C GLN A 349 -5.23 8.57 -0.20
N CYS A 350 -5.00 9.87 -0.39
CA CYS A 350 -3.66 10.40 -0.66
C CYS A 350 -2.67 10.15 0.48
N ALA A 351 -3.18 9.94 1.71
CA ALA A 351 -2.36 9.66 2.88
C ALA A 351 -1.49 8.42 2.71
N VAL A 352 -1.97 7.38 2.03
CA VAL A 352 -1.27 6.09 1.94
C VAL A 352 0.11 6.26 1.29
N PRO A 353 0.24 6.72 0.04
CA PRO A 353 1.56 6.94 -0.55
C PRO A 353 2.37 8.04 0.17
N LEU A 354 1.73 9.11 0.66
CA LEU A 354 2.42 10.22 1.32
C LEU A 354 3.07 9.82 2.65
N ASN A 355 2.34 9.07 3.49
CA ASN A 355 2.83 8.58 4.77
C ASN A 355 3.93 7.54 4.57
N VAL A 356 3.78 6.63 3.59
CA VAL A 356 4.82 5.65 3.24
C VAL A 356 6.07 6.34 2.71
N LEU A 357 5.94 7.36 1.85
CA LEU A 357 7.06 8.17 1.36
C LEU A 357 7.79 8.87 2.51
N THR A 358 7.02 9.45 3.44
CA THR A 358 7.56 10.13 4.63
C THR A 358 8.31 9.15 5.53
N GLY A 359 7.69 8.02 5.87
CA GLY A 359 8.32 6.96 6.65
C GLY A 359 9.59 6.46 5.97
N TRP A 360 9.56 6.21 4.65
CA TRP A 360 10.72 5.76 3.87
C TRP A 360 11.87 6.78 3.90
N THR A 361 11.55 8.06 3.76
CA THR A 361 12.51 9.16 3.85
C THR A 361 13.20 9.21 5.22
N LEU A 362 12.44 9.02 6.30
CA LEU A 362 12.98 8.98 7.66
C LEU A 362 13.89 7.77 7.90
N LEU A 363 13.64 6.64 7.23
CA LEU A 363 14.52 5.46 7.27
C LEU A 363 15.85 5.72 6.56
N LEU A 364 15.80 6.30 5.35
CA LEU A 364 17.00 6.60 4.56
C LEU A 364 17.97 7.50 5.33
N GLY A 365 17.45 8.50 6.06
CA GLY A 365 18.28 9.37 6.90
C GLY A 365 19.01 8.66 8.06
N HIS A 366 18.59 7.45 8.45
CA HIS A 366 19.20 6.72 9.56
C HIS A 366 20.28 5.73 9.11
N SER A 367 20.11 5.08 7.95
CA SER A 367 21.08 4.12 7.43
C SER A 367 22.45 4.76 7.15
N ASP A 368 22.46 6.02 6.70
CA ASP A 368 23.70 6.77 6.46
C ASP A 368 24.44 7.12 7.77
N ALA A 369 23.70 7.32 8.87
CA ALA A 369 24.31 7.60 10.18
C ALA A 369 24.91 6.35 10.84
N GLN A 370 24.51 5.16 10.39
CA GLN A 370 24.98 3.87 10.91
C GLN A 370 25.88 3.11 9.93
N GLN A 371 26.34 3.73 8.84
CA GLN A 371 27.55 3.27 8.17
C GLN A 371 28.75 4.01 8.80
N PRO A 372 29.46 3.41 9.78
CA PRO A 372 30.79 3.89 10.09
C PRO A 372 31.57 3.87 8.78
N SER A 373 32.30 4.93 8.49
CA SER A 373 33.12 5.09 7.30
C SER A 373 33.95 3.84 7.02
N LEU A 374 33.44 2.94 6.17
CA LEU A 374 34.18 1.80 5.62
C LEU A 374 35.26 2.26 4.63
N SER A 375 35.48 3.57 4.49
CA SER A 375 36.68 4.17 3.93
C SER A 375 37.88 4.18 4.90
N ALA A 376 37.71 3.67 6.12
CA ALA A 376 38.74 2.94 6.84
C ALA A 376 39.43 1.90 5.94
N PRO A 377 40.59 2.10 5.24
CA PRO A 377 41.24 0.96 4.61
C PRO A 377 41.42 -0.12 5.68
N PRO A 378 41.18 -1.41 5.36
CA PRO A 378 41.45 -2.47 6.32
C PRO A 378 42.87 -2.27 6.85
N PRO A 379 43.11 -2.39 8.18
CA PRO A 379 44.47 -2.32 8.70
C PRO A 379 45.29 -3.30 7.88
N SER A 380 46.30 -2.78 7.17
CA SER A 380 47.23 -3.58 6.41
C SER A 380 47.77 -4.63 7.35
N PHE A 381 47.37 -5.89 7.15
CA PHE A 381 48.00 -6.99 7.83
C PHE A 381 49.50 -6.88 7.52
N PRO A 382 50.40 -6.91 8.53
CA PRO A 382 51.81 -7.01 8.25
C PRO A 382 51.98 -8.25 7.38
N GLU A 383 52.47 -8.06 6.15
CA GLU A 383 52.94 -9.14 5.32
C GLU A 383 53.88 -9.98 6.17
N THR A 384 53.41 -11.16 6.58
CA THR A 384 54.28 -12.18 7.13
C THR A 384 55.26 -12.51 6.03
N ALA A 385 56.44 -11.90 6.13
CA ALA A 385 57.61 -12.27 5.36
C ALA A 385 57.81 -13.78 5.51
N SER A 386 57.36 -14.52 4.52
CA SER A 386 57.78 -15.90 4.30
C SER A 386 59.26 -15.83 3.95
N GLN A 387 60.10 -15.89 4.98
CA GLN A 387 61.50 -16.27 4.84
C GLN A 387 61.52 -17.68 4.24
N GLU A 388 61.86 -17.77 2.96
CA GLU A 388 62.44 -18.97 2.37
C GLU A 388 63.68 -19.34 3.18
N GLN A 389 63.57 -20.37 4.01
CA GLN A 389 64.73 -21.14 4.47
C GLN A 389 64.84 -22.38 3.58
N SER A 390 65.67 -22.26 2.54
CA SER A 390 66.28 -23.38 1.86
C SER A 390 67.48 -23.88 2.67
N GLN A 391 67.38 -25.08 3.23
CA GLN A 391 68.51 -25.98 3.51
C GLN A 391 68.11 -27.41 3.20
#